data_AF-A0A180G4Z9-F1
#
_entry.id   AF-A0A180G4Z9-F1
#
_cell.length_a   1.000
_cell.length_b   1.000
_cell.length_c   1.000
_cell.angle_alpha   90.00
_cell.angle_beta   90.00
_cell.angle_gamma   90.00
#
_symmetry.space_group_name_H-M   'P 1'
#
loop_
_entity.id
_entity.type
_entity.pdbx_description
1 polymer ?
#
loop_
_entity_poly.entity_id
_entity_poly.type
_entity_poly.pdbx_seq_one_letter_code
_entity_poly.pdbx_strand_id
1 'polypeptide(L)'
;MPSTFSFNQTQLHWIKAMQERIDRVVDGIELPPDREPAPVDIQENWSRDWKNWNHCFHLQCKLDADAFDHKIPHWAIPNVKATWMARRNRFGRGPVEFAKDATTDVAPGSSE
;
A
#
# COMPACT_ATOMS: atom_id res chain seq x y z
N MET A 1 8.99 4.82 -23.05
CA MET A 1 10.30 5.34 -23.48
C MET A 1 11.35 4.88 -22.48
N PRO A 2 12.51 4.35 -22.89
CA PRO A 2 13.60 4.12 -21.95
C PRO A 2 14.09 5.48 -21.45
N SER A 3 14.04 5.69 -20.14
CA SER A 3 14.54 6.94 -19.56
C SER A 3 16.07 6.95 -19.66
N THR A 4 16.66 8.09 -20.00
CA THR A 4 18.12 8.33 -19.90
C THR A 4 18.59 8.46 -18.45
N PHE A 5 17.69 8.29 -17.48
CA PHE A 5 18.00 8.41 -16.06
C PHE A 5 18.86 7.22 -15.60
N SER A 6 20.05 7.53 -15.09
CA SER A 6 20.91 6.56 -14.41
C SER A 6 20.92 6.85 -12.92
N PHE A 7 20.60 5.84 -12.11
CA PHE A 7 20.79 5.95 -10.68
C PHE A 7 22.28 5.99 -10.34
N ASN A 8 22.66 6.84 -9.40
CA ASN A 8 23.96 6.72 -8.75
C ASN A 8 23.92 5.65 -7.64
N GLN A 9 25.10 5.29 -7.12
CA GLN A 9 25.21 4.24 -6.09
C GLN A 9 24.39 4.54 -4.84
N THR A 10 24.39 5.80 -4.39
CA THR A 10 23.64 6.23 -3.20
C THR A 10 22.13 6.07 -3.40
N GLN A 11 21.63 6.42 -4.59
CA GLN A 11 20.22 6.26 -4.94
C GLN A 11 19.82 4.78 -5.00
N LEU A 12 20.67 3.93 -5.59
CA LEU A 12 20.43 2.47 -5.61
C LEU A 12 20.41 1.88 -4.20
N HIS A 13 21.34 2.29 -3.33
CA HIS A 13 21.36 1.85 -1.93
C HIS A 13 20.12 2.31 -1.18
N TRP A 14 19.68 3.56 -1.41
CA TRP A 14 18.48 4.09 -0.79
C TRP A 14 17.24 3.28 -1.21
N ILE A 15 17.05 3.03 -2.51
CA ILE A 15 15.91 2.26 -3.03
C ILE A 15 15.88 0.85 -2.39
N LYS A 16 17.03 0.16 -2.35
CA LYS A 16 17.14 -1.16 -1.72
C LYS A 16 16.80 -1.11 -0.23
N ALA A 17 17.35 -0.15 0.51
CA ALA A 17 17.10 0.01 1.94
C ALA A 17 15.62 0.31 2.23
N MET A 18 14.97 1.11 1.38
CA MET A 18 13.54 1.39 1.53
C MET A 18 12.67 0.18 1.18
N GLN A 19 13.02 -0.60 0.17
CA GLN A 19 12.34 -1.86 -0.11
C GLN A 19 12.43 -2.82 1.08
N GLU A 20 13.62 -3.03 1.65
CA GLU A 20 13.81 -3.88 2.83
C GLU A 20 13.00 -3.38 4.04
N ARG A 21 12.92 -2.06 4.23
CA ARG A 21 12.11 -1.46 5.28
C ARG A 21 10.62 -1.74 5.08
N ILE A 22 10.13 -1.61 3.84
CA ILE A 22 8.74 -1.94 3.49
C ILE A 22 8.48 -3.41 3.80
N ASP A 23 9.36 -4.31 3.35
CA ASP A 23 9.19 -5.75 3.54
C ASP A 23 9.08 -6.07 5.04
N ARG A 24 9.93 -5.49 5.89
CA ARG A 24 9.83 -5.66 7.35
C ARG A 24 8.52 -5.15 7.94
N VAL A 25 8.03 -3.99 7.50
CA VAL A 25 6.76 -3.44 7.98
C VAL A 25 5.59 -4.32 7.54
N VAL A 26 5.57 -4.70 6.27
CA VAL A 26 4.55 -5.56 5.67
C VAL A 26 4.53 -6.93 6.36
N ASP A 27 5.69 -7.49 6.68
CA ASP A 27 5.83 -8.75 7.42
C ASP A 27 5.25 -8.66 8.84
N GLY A 28 5.39 -7.51 9.50
CA GLY A 28 4.87 -7.27 10.84
C GLY A 28 3.35 -7.04 10.89
N ILE A 29 2.76 -6.43 9.85
CA ILE A 29 1.31 -6.13 9.84
C ILE A 29 0.48 -7.24 9.17
N GLU A 30 1.08 -8.03 8.29
CA GLU A 30 0.43 -9.12 7.56
C GLU A 30 1.09 -10.45 7.95
N LEU A 31 0.57 -11.06 9.00
CA LEU A 31 1.07 -12.33 9.51
C LEU A 31 0.60 -13.52 8.66
N PRO A 32 1.41 -14.58 8.57
CA PRO A 32 0.97 -15.85 8.00
C PRO A 32 -0.35 -16.30 8.65
N PRO A 33 -1.27 -16.88 7.89
CA PRO A 33 -2.51 -17.39 8.46
C PRO A 33 -2.23 -18.65 9.29
N ASP A 34 -2.81 -18.74 10.49
CA ASP A 34 -2.68 -19.93 11.37
C ASP A 34 -3.44 -21.15 10.83
N ARG A 35 -4.42 -20.92 9.95
CA ARG A 35 -5.27 -21.90 9.28
C ARG A 35 -5.74 -21.34 7.95
N GLU A 36 -6.24 -22.18 7.05
CA GLU A 36 -6.88 -21.67 5.82
C GLU A 36 -8.02 -20.70 6.16
N PRO A 37 -8.06 -19.52 5.52
CA PRO A 37 -9.06 -18.50 5.84
C PRO A 37 -10.47 -18.99 5.46
N ALA A 38 -11.38 -19.01 6.43
CA ALA A 38 -12.80 -19.27 6.19
C ALA A 38 -13.52 -17.97 5.75
N PRO A 39 -14.67 -18.05 5.06
CA PRO A 39 -15.40 -16.85 4.61
C PRO A 39 -15.73 -15.85 5.73
N VAL A 40 -15.98 -16.34 6.96
CA VAL A 40 -16.25 -15.49 8.14
C VAL A 40 -15.01 -14.68 8.57
N ASP A 41 -13.81 -15.25 8.40
CA ASP A 41 -12.55 -14.58 8.73
C ASP A 41 -12.27 -13.42 7.75
N ILE A 42 -12.91 -13.40 6.58
CA ILE A 42 -12.79 -12.33 5.59
C ILE A 42 -13.55 -11.08 6.07
N GLN A 43 -14.73 -11.24 6.68
CA GLN A 43 -15.57 -10.10 7.10
C GLN A 43 -15.04 -9.42 8.37
N GLU A 44 -14.55 -10.19 9.36
CA GLU A 44 -13.90 -9.62 10.56
C GLU A 44 -12.59 -8.89 10.24
N ASN A 45 -11.92 -9.25 9.14
CA ASN A 45 -10.66 -8.63 8.74
C ASN A 45 -10.81 -7.20 8.22
N TRP A 46 -12.00 -6.70 7.88
CA TRP A 46 -12.15 -5.37 7.26
C TRP A 46 -11.61 -4.24 8.14
N SER A 47 -11.82 -4.31 9.47
CA SER A 47 -11.28 -3.31 10.40
C SER A 47 -9.75 -3.38 10.50
N ARG A 48 -9.19 -4.60 10.49
CA ARG A 48 -7.73 -4.80 10.51
C ARG A 48 -7.10 -4.35 9.19
N ASP A 49 -7.73 -4.70 8.08
CA ASP A 49 -7.29 -4.37 6.73
C ASP A 49 -7.34 -2.85 6.52
N TRP A 50 -8.35 -2.16 7.04
CA TRP A 50 -8.40 -0.70 7.06
C TRP A 50 -7.25 -0.08 7.86
N LYS A 51 -6.94 -0.61 9.05
CA LYS A 51 -5.80 -0.13 9.85
C LYS A 51 -4.47 -0.36 9.13
N ASN A 52 -4.28 -1.55 8.55
CA ASN A 52 -3.08 -1.90 7.79
C ASN A 52 -2.94 -1.05 6.53
N TRP A 53 -4.05 -0.77 5.84
CA TRP A 53 -4.08 0.15 4.72
C TRP A 53 -3.62 1.55 5.11
N ASN A 54 -4.15 2.11 6.20
CA ASN A 54 -3.74 3.42 6.69
C ASN A 54 -2.26 3.46 7.08
N HIS A 55 -1.72 2.38 7.67
CA HIS A 55 -0.29 2.27 7.91
C HIS A 55 0.52 2.28 6.60
N CYS A 56 0.08 1.54 5.59
CA CYS A 56 0.73 1.53 4.28
C CYS A 56 0.71 2.92 3.63
N PHE A 57 -0.43 3.61 3.71
CA PHE A 57 -0.59 4.97 3.18
C PHE A 57 0.35 5.96 3.86
N HIS A 58 0.39 6.00 5.20
CA HIS A 58 1.30 6.89 5.92
C HIS A 58 2.77 6.60 5.64
N LEU A 59 3.14 5.32 5.48
CA LEU A 59 4.51 4.96 5.11
C LEU A 59 4.84 5.41 3.69
N GLN A 60 3.92 5.27 2.73
CA GLN A 60 4.11 5.75 1.36
C GLN A 60 4.34 7.26 1.35
N CYS A 61 3.53 8.05 2.07
CA CYS A 61 3.74 9.51 2.13
C CYS A 61 5.11 9.90 2.69
N LYS A 62 5.62 9.17 3.68
CA LYS A 62 6.98 9.40 4.23
C LYS A 62 8.05 9.04 3.21
N LEU A 63 7.89 7.92 2.51
CA LEU A 63 8.82 7.51 1.45
C LEU A 63 8.83 8.50 0.28
N ASP A 64 7.68 9.05 -0.08
CA ASP A 64 7.57 10.05 -1.14
C ASP A 64 8.30 11.35 -0.76
N ALA A 65 8.21 11.76 0.51
CA ALA A 65 8.96 12.89 1.04
C ALA A 65 10.47 12.61 1.09
N ASP A 66 10.90 11.47 1.65
CA ASP A 66 12.31 11.10 1.72
C ASP A 66 12.92 10.94 0.31
N ALA A 67 12.17 10.39 -0.65
CA ALA A 67 12.59 10.25 -2.04
C ALA A 67 12.92 11.60 -2.69
N PHE A 68 12.18 12.66 -2.36
CA PHE A 68 12.44 14.00 -2.85
C PHE A 68 13.83 14.50 -2.41
N ASP A 69 14.18 14.32 -1.14
CA ASP A 69 15.50 14.71 -0.61
C ASP A 69 16.65 13.93 -1.26
N HIS A 70 16.41 12.66 -1.60
CA HIS A 70 17.36 11.80 -2.30
C HIS A 70 17.34 11.95 -3.83
N LYS A 71 16.53 12.87 -4.38
CA LYS A 71 16.34 13.11 -5.82
C LYS A 71 15.96 11.83 -6.58
N ILE A 72 15.17 10.97 -5.94
CA ILE A 72 14.64 9.75 -6.54
C ILE A 72 13.42 10.12 -7.37
N PRO A 73 13.36 9.72 -8.65
CA PRO A 73 12.17 9.98 -9.46
C PRO A 73 10.99 9.16 -8.93
N HIS A 74 9.79 9.75 -8.97
CA HIS A 74 8.60 9.17 -8.36
C HIS A 74 8.28 7.73 -8.82
N TRP A 75 8.52 7.43 -10.11
CA TRP A 75 8.31 6.09 -10.67
C TRP A 75 9.23 5.01 -10.11
N ALA A 76 10.32 5.40 -9.43
CA ALA A 76 11.29 4.49 -8.83
C ALA A 76 11.10 4.30 -7.33
N ILE A 77 10.15 5.03 -6.73
CA ILE A 77 9.85 4.91 -5.31
C ILE A 77 9.17 3.55 -5.07
N PRO A 78 9.68 2.73 -4.14
CA PRO A 78 9.03 1.49 -3.75
C PRO A 78 7.57 1.70 -3.32
N ASN A 79 6.68 0.79 -3.74
CA ASN A 79 5.25 0.92 -3.51
C ASN A 79 4.77 0.04 -2.34
N VAL A 80 4.51 0.67 -1.19
CA VAL A 80 4.14 -0.02 0.06
C VAL A 80 2.86 -0.83 -0.10
N LYS A 81 1.85 -0.22 -0.73
CA LYS A 81 0.53 -0.83 -0.93
C LYS A 81 0.65 -2.07 -1.81
N ALA A 82 1.43 -2.00 -2.88
CA ALA A 82 1.63 -3.13 -3.78
C ALA A 82 2.33 -4.29 -3.06
N THR A 83 3.34 -4.02 -2.23
CA THR A 83 4.01 -5.05 -1.42
C THR A 83 3.05 -5.70 -0.42
N TRP A 84 2.24 -4.91 0.28
CA TRP A 84 1.24 -5.44 1.21
C TRP A 84 0.19 -6.31 0.48
N MET A 85 -0.36 -5.84 -0.64
CA MET A 85 -1.30 -6.62 -1.46
C MET A 85 -0.70 -7.93 -1.97
N ALA A 86 0.55 -7.90 -2.43
CA ALA A 86 1.24 -9.10 -2.91
C ALA A 86 1.39 -10.14 -1.79
N ARG A 87 1.72 -9.71 -0.57
CA ARG A 87 1.81 -10.60 0.60
C ARG A 87 0.45 -11.18 0.98
N ARG A 88 -0.60 -10.37 0.99
CA ARG A 88 -1.98 -10.86 1.22
C ARG A 88 -2.42 -11.91 0.22
N ASN A 89 -2.14 -11.67 -1.06
CA ASN A 89 -2.44 -12.62 -2.13
C ASN A 89 -1.71 -13.94 -1.91
N ARG A 90 -0.43 -13.89 -1.49
CA ARG A 90 0.34 -15.08 -1.12
C ARG A 90 -0.29 -15.88 0.03
N PHE A 91 -1.00 -15.22 0.93
CA PHE A 91 -1.71 -15.87 2.05
C PHE A 91 -3.17 -16.22 1.75
N GLY A 92 -3.62 -16.11 0.50
CA GLY A 92 -4.99 -16.46 0.10
C GLY A 92 -6.07 -15.50 0.61
N ARG A 93 -5.69 -14.33 1.15
CA ARG A 93 -6.65 -13.31 1.64
C ARG A 93 -7.19 -12.42 0.53
N GLY A 94 -6.55 -12.44 -0.64
CA GLY A 94 -6.94 -11.65 -1.80
C GLY A 94 -6.70 -10.14 -1.67
N PRO A 95 -7.02 -9.39 -2.74
CA PRO A 95 -6.93 -7.94 -2.75
C PRO A 95 -8.02 -7.32 -1.86
N VAL A 96 -7.73 -6.15 -1.29
CA VAL A 96 -8.71 -5.36 -0.55
C VAL A 96 -9.14 -4.20 -1.44
N GLU A 97 -10.43 -4.14 -1.73
CA GLU A 97 -11.07 -2.99 -2.34
C GLU A 97 -12.01 -2.39 -1.30
N PHE A 98 -11.62 -1.24 -0.76
CA PHE A 98 -12.54 -0.44 0.03
C PHE A 98 -13.54 0.19 -0.94
N ALA A 99 -14.84 0.04 -0.67
CA ALA A 99 -15.85 0.75 -1.42
C ALA A 99 -15.49 2.25 -1.40
N LYS A 100 -15.48 2.89 -2.57
CA LYS A 100 -15.51 4.36 -2.59
C LYS A 100 -16.83 4.74 -1.93
N ASP A 101 -16.78 5.58 -0.91
CA ASP A 101 -17.99 6.11 -0.31
C ASP A 101 -18.91 6.56 -1.45
N ALA A 102 -20.13 6.00 -1.48
CA ALA A 102 -21.21 6.55 -2.25
C ALA A 102 -21.58 7.86 -1.57
N THR A 103 -20.76 8.90 -1.77
CA THR A 103 -21.13 10.25 -1.37
C THR A 103 -22.31 10.62 -2.24
N THR A 104 -23.46 10.57 -1.59
CA THR A 104 -24.78 10.94 -2.02
C THR A 104 -24.74 12.24 -2.83
N ASP A 105 -24.84 12.12 -4.16
CA ASP A 105 -25.40 13.20 -4.98
C ASP A 105 -26.90 13.28 -4.64
N VAL A 106 -27.22 13.89 -3.50
CA VAL A 106 -28.58 14.40 -3.28
C VAL A 106 -28.69 15.62 -4.17
N ALA A 107 -29.26 15.43 -5.36
CA ALA A 107 -29.74 16.51 -6.20
C ALA A 107 -30.65 17.43 -5.36
N PRO A 108 -30.45 18.76 -5.37
CA PRO A 108 -31.36 19.66 -4.70
C PRO A 108 -32.71 19.54 -5.41
N GLY A 109 -33.72 19.07 -4.68
CA GLY A 109 -35.08 18.93 -5.16
C GLY A 109 -35.57 20.24 -5.76
N SER A 110 -36.06 20.15 -7.00
CA SER A 110 -37.01 21.13 -7.52
C SER A 110 -38.27 21.03 -6.67
N SER A 111 -38.53 22.06 -5.87
CA SER A 111 -39.88 22.33 -5.39
C SER A 111 -40.64 23.04 -6.50
N GLU A 112 -41.76 22.43 -6.91
CA GLU A 112 -42.83 23.06 -7.69
C GLU A 112 -43.46 24.25 -6.95
#